data_AF-A0A1L7GYC5-F1
#
_entry.id   AF-A0A1L7GYC5-F1
#
_cell.length_a   1.000
_cell.length_b   1.000
_cell.length_c   1.000
_cell.angle_alpha   90.00
_cell.angle_beta   90.00
_cell.angle_gamma   90.00
#
_symmetry.space_group_name_H-M   'P 1'
#
loop_
_entity.id
_entity.type
_entity.pdbx_description
1 polymer ?
#
loop_
_entity_poly.entity_id
_entity_poly.type
_entity_poly.pdbx_seq_one_letter_code
_entity_poly.pdbx_strand_id
1 'polypeptide(L)'
;MARIEARIDGTIKSKAKDVLANHGLTISDFMRMTLTTVAHDGLPKYYSIPNRQLKNSIQEVIDDLSGKEKLLEARNLKELD
;
A
#
# COMPACT_ATOMS: atom_id res chain seq x y z
N MET A 1 26.83 -12.32 -3.96
CA MET A 1 25.49 -12.24 -3.34
C MET A 1 24.97 -10.82 -3.44
N ALA A 2 23.67 -10.64 -3.65
CA ALA A 2 23.04 -9.31 -3.59
C ALA A 2 22.85 -8.89 -2.12
N ARG A 3 22.94 -7.58 -1.84
CA ARG A 3 22.80 -7.00 -0.50
C ARG A 3 21.64 -6.00 -0.49
N ILE A 4 20.92 -5.95 0.63
CA ILE A 4 19.91 -4.93 0.89
C ILE A 4 20.48 -3.94 1.91
N GLU A 5 20.47 -2.66 1.57
CA GLU A 5 20.82 -1.56 2.46
C GLU A 5 19.68 -0.53 2.43
N ALA A 6 19.19 -0.15 3.60
CA ALA A 6 18.10 0.81 3.75
C ALA A 6 18.37 1.75 4.92
N ARG A 7 18.11 3.04 4.72
CA ARG A 7 18.11 4.03 5.81
C ARG A 7 16.80 3.91 6.59
N ILE A 8 16.90 3.92 7.91
CA ILE A 8 15.75 3.85 8.83
C ILE A 8 16.10 4.60 10.11
N ASP A 9 15.09 5.18 10.75
CA ASP A 9 15.24 5.75 12.09
C ASP A 9 15.76 4.70 13.09
N GLY A 10 16.71 5.09 13.93
CA GLY A 10 17.36 4.19 14.88
C GLY A 10 16.41 3.63 15.94
N THR A 11 15.46 4.45 16.40
CA THR A 11 14.46 4.05 17.39
C THR A 11 13.46 3.07 16.79
N ILE A 12 13.00 3.32 15.57
CA ILE A 12 12.12 2.41 14.82
C ILE A 12 12.83 1.06 14.58
N LYS A 13 14.10 1.08 14.17
CA LYS A 13 14.91 -0.13 13.98
C LYS A 13 15.01 -0.95 15.27
N SER A 14 15.27 -0.30 16.41
CA SER A 14 15.36 -1.00 17.69
C SER A 14 14.03 -1.64 18.10
N LYS A 15 12.93 -0.88 18.01
CA LYS A 15 11.58 -1.39 18.34
C LYS A 15 11.22 -2.59 17.45
N ALA A 16 11.45 -2.50 16.15
CA ALA A 16 11.19 -3.60 15.23
C ALA A 16 12.04 -4.83 15.55
N LYS A 17 13.32 -4.65 15.89
CA LYS A 17 14.21 -5.74 16.31
C LYS A 17 13.64 -6.48 17.52
N ASP A 18 13.18 -5.76 18.54
CA ASP A 18 12.70 -6.36 19.78
C ASP A 18 11.38 -7.10 19.56
N VAL A 19 10.45 -6.54 18.77
CA VAL A 19 9.21 -7.23 18.38
C VAL A 19 9.50 -8.51 17.59
N LEU A 20 10.37 -8.45 16.57
CA LEU A 20 10.71 -9.61 15.75
C LEU A 20 11.41 -10.70 16.56
N ALA A 21 12.28 -10.32 17.50
CA ALA A 21 12.99 -11.27 18.37
C ALA A 21 12.02 -12.08 19.25
N ASN A 22 10.92 -11.47 19.72
CA ASN A 22 9.86 -12.19 20.46
C ASN A 22 9.17 -13.28 19.61
N HIS A 23 9.29 -13.19 18.29
CA HIS A 23 8.80 -14.19 17.33
C HIS A 23 9.93 -15.04 16.72
N GLY A 24 11.16 -14.97 17.25
CA GLY A 24 12.31 -15.75 16.75
C GLY A 24 12.86 -15.28 15.39
N LEU A 25 12.55 -14.04 14.98
CA LEU A 25 12.95 -13.49 13.69
C LEU A 25 13.97 -12.37 13.84
N THR A 26 14.90 -12.27 12.90
CA THR A 26 15.72 -11.06 12.73
C THR A 26 15.08 -10.11 11.73
N ILE A 27 15.55 -8.85 11.71
CA ILE A 27 15.19 -7.88 10.65
C ILE A 27 15.49 -8.46 9.27
N SER A 28 16.60 -9.20 9.12
CA SER A 28 16.99 -9.75 7.82
C SER A 28 16.05 -10.88 7.37
N ASP A 29 15.55 -11.70 8.30
CA ASP A 29 14.55 -12.73 7.99
C ASP A 29 13.26 -12.08 7.53
N PHE A 30 12.77 -11.10 8.27
CA PHE A 30 11.56 -10.36 7.95
C PHE A 30 11.65 -9.66 6.58
N MET A 31 12.78 -9.00 6.29
CA MET A 31 12.99 -8.35 4.99
C MET A 31 13.00 -9.35 3.83
N ARG A 32 13.65 -10.52 3.99
CA ARG A 32 13.63 -11.57 2.97
C ARG A 32 12.21 -12.09 2.74
N MET A 33 11.49 -12.43 3.80
CA MET A 33 10.11 -12.93 3.70
C MET A 33 9.20 -11.92 3.01
N THR A 34 9.31 -10.64 3.37
CA THR A 34 8.50 -9.57 2.78
C THR A 34 8.81 -9.39 1.30
N LEU A 35 10.09 -9.36 0.90
CA LEU A 35 10.47 -9.22 -0.51
C LEU A 35 10.09 -10.45 -1.35
N THR A 36 10.21 -11.66 -0.78
CA THR A 36 9.70 -12.88 -1.42
C THR A 36 8.20 -12.81 -1.63
N THR A 37 7.43 -12.36 -0.63
CA THR A 37 5.98 -12.17 -0.76
C THR A 37 5.66 -11.15 -1.84
N VAL A 38 6.36 -10.01 -1.87
CA VAL A 38 6.14 -8.99 -2.92
C VAL A 38 6.45 -9.52 -4.32
N ALA A 39 7.48 -10.35 -4.47
CA ALA A 39 7.85 -10.92 -5.75
C ALA A 39 6.83 -11.95 -6.28
N HIS A 40 6.14 -12.67 -5.38
CA HIS A 40 5.19 -13.72 -5.77
C HIS A 40 3.73 -13.25 -5.78
N ASP A 41 3.33 -12.47 -4.76
CA ASP A 41 1.94 -12.15 -4.45
C ASP A 41 1.64 -10.64 -4.56
N GLY A 42 2.66 -9.80 -4.78
CA GLY A 42 2.55 -8.34 -4.78
C GLY A 42 2.54 -7.72 -3.38
N LEU A 43 2.25 -6.42 -3.29
CA LEU A 43 2.25 -5.71 -2.01
C LEU A 43 1.14 -6.25 -1.08
N PRO A 44 1.44 -6.51 0.21
CA PRO A 44 0.41 -6.91 1.15
C PRO A 44 -0.73 -5.89 1.21
N LYS A 45 -1.98 -6.37 1.20
CA LYS A 45 -3.19 -5.53 1.06
C LYS A 45 -3.33 -4.43 2.12
N TYR A 46 -2.74 -4.61 3.30
CA TYR A 46 -2.76 -3.60 4.36
C TYR A 46 -1.81 -2.42 4.12
N TYR A 47 -0.87 -2.52 3.16
CA TYR A 47 -0.08 -1.37 2.70
C TYR A 47 -0.86 -0.47 1.72
N SER A 48 -2.04 -0.90 1.26
CA SER A 48 -2.85 -0.20 0.27
C SER A 48 -3.67 0.93 0.90
N ILE A 49 -3.05 1.85 1.62
CA ILE A 49 -3.72 3.10 2.01
C ILE A 49 -3.84 3.96 0.74
N PRO A 50 -5.06 4.35 0.31
CA PRO A 50 -5.23 5.19 -0.86
C PRO A 50 -4.40 6.46 -0.74
N ASN A 51 -3.63 6.75 -1.78
CA ASN A 51 -2.94 8.04 -1.87
C ASN A 51 -3.97 9.17 -1.99
N ARG A 52 -3.52 10.42 -1.84
CA ARG A 52 -4.42 11.59 -1.86
C ARG A 52 -5.27 11.66 -3.15
N GLN A 53 -4.70 11.33 -4.30
CA GLN A 53 -5.43 11.35 -5.57
C GLN A 53 -6.57 10.34 -5.55
N LEU A 54 -6.30 9.09 -5.17
CA LEU A 54 -7.33 8.07 -5.09
C LEU A 54 -8.40 8.41 -4.04
N LYS A 55 -8.01 9.01 -2.90
CA LYS A 55 -8.98 9.51 -1.91
C LYS A 55 -9.90 10.58 -2.51
N ASN A 56 -9.35 11.50 -3.28
CA ASN A 56 -10.14 12.55 -3.94
C ASN A 56 -11.10 11.95 -4.97
N SER A 57 -10.64 11.01 -5.80
CA SER A 57 -11.52 10.33 -6.77
C SER A 57 -12.64 9.53 -6.09
N ILE A 58 -12.37 8.92 -4.93
CA ILE A 58 -13.42 8.29 -4.12
C ILE A 58 -14.42 9.35 -3.62
N GLN A 59 -13.94 10.53 -3.20
CA GLN A 59 -14.81 11.63 -2.77
C GLN A 59 -15.66 12.17 -3.91
N GLU A 60 -15.13 12.28 -5.12
CA GLU A 60 -15.88 12.67 -6.33
C GLU A 60 -17.06 11.73 -6.57
N VAL A 61 -16.86 10.41 -6.43
CA VAL A 61 -17.94 9.41 -6.53
C VAL A 61 -18.97 9.56 -5.40
N ILE A 62 -18.52 9.84 -4.17
CA ILE A 62 -19.44 10.09 -3.03
C ILE A 62 -20.29 11.33 -3.30
N ASP A 63 -19.68 12.39 -3.81
CA ASP A 63 -20.37 13.64 -4.13
C ASP A 63 -21.43 13.43 -5.22
N ASP A 64 -21.14 12.62 -6.25
CA ASP A 64 -22.10 12.21 -7.27
C ASP A 64 -23.28 11.40 -6.72
N LEU A 65 -22.99 10.40 -5.87
CA LEU A 65 -24.02 9.59 -5.23
C LEU A 65 -24.90 10.40 -4.28
N SER A 66 -24.35 11.42 -3.64
CA SER A 66 -25.10 12.34 -2.76
C SER A 66 -25.89 13.41 -3.53
N GLY A 67 -25.71 13.51 -4.85
CA GLY A 67 -26.33 14.52 -5.70
C GLY A 67 -25.69 15.92 -5.60
N LYS A 68 -24.52 16.04 -4.96
CA LYS A 68 -23.80 17.30 -4.80
C LYS A 68 -23.12 17.75 -6.08
N GLU A 69 -22.45 16.84 -6.79
CA GLU A 69 -21.77 17.12 -8.06
C GLU A 69 -21.81 15.89 -8.96
N LYS A 70 -22.43 16.01 -10.14
CA LYS A 70 -22.65 14.88 -11.05
C LYS A 70 -21.39 14.56 -11.85
N LEU A 71 -20.96 13.30 -11.83
CA LEU A 71 -19.88 12.82 -12.68
C LEU A 71 -20.37 12.61 -14.13
N LEU A 72 -19.41 12.63 -15.07
CA LEU A 72 -19.69 12.29 -16.46
C LEU A 72 -20.10 10.80 -16.56
N GLU A 73 -21.15 10.54 -17.32
CA GLU A 73 -21.71 9.21 -17.53
C GLU A 73 -21.66 8.83 -19.02
N ALA A 74 -21.34 7.57 -19.29
CA ALA A 74 -21.40 6.98 -20.62
C ALA A 74 -22.48 5.88 -20.64
N ARG A 75 -23.31 5.88 -21.67
CA ARG A 75 -24.45 4.95 -21.83
C ARG A 75 -24.14 3.80 -22.79
N ASN A 76 -23.02 3.87 -23.48
CA ASN A 76 -22.52 2.82 -24.36
C ASN A 76 -20.99 2.88 -24.47
N LEU A 77 -20.39 1.81 -24.99
CA LEU A 77 -18.94 1.69 -25.10
C LEU A 77 -18.29 2.78 -25.98
N LYS A 78 -19.01 3.31 -26.97
CA LYS A 78 -18.48 4.35 -27.87
C LYS A 78 -18.34 5.72 -27.17
N GLU A 79 -19.06 5.94 -26.06
CA GLU A 79 -18.98 7.16 -25.27
C GLU A 79 -17.85 7.11 -24.22
N LEU A 80 -17.18 5.97 -24.07
CA LEU A 80 -16.06 5.76 -23.12
C LEU A 80 -14.68 6.02 -23.74
N ASP A 81 -14.60 6.08 -25.07
CA ASP A 81 -13.38 6.39 -25.83
C ASP A 81 -13.15 7.91 -25.95
#